data_AF-A0A849ZM03-F1
#
_entry.id   AF-A0A849ZM03-F1
#
_cell.length_a   1.000
_cell.length_b   1.000
_cell.length_c   1.000
_cell.angle_alpha   90.00
_cell.angle_beta   90.00
_cell.angle_gamma   90.00
#
_symmetry.space_group_name_H-M   'P 1'
#
loop_
_entity.id
_entity.type
_entity.pdbx_description
1 polymer ?
#
loop_
_entity_poly.entity_id
_entity_poly.type
_entity_poly.pdbx_seq_one_letter_code
_entity_poly.pdbx_strand_id
1 'polypeptide(L)'
;GQAGQSAARAGAAGQGFTLTIDVQVTQRIDAVIASLRGAGLEAQAVQSESITRIQVTVRLGADGPVQRGDPLIIDLQGDGIELTGRGTAFDLNADGAVDLSAFVKGDDALLFVDQSGDGQLTDGRELFGDQEGDADGYAELDRFDDNRDGLIDAKDAVFEKLRLVYDKNQDGMTQLNEVALLREAGIASISLSRQAVGHTDTHGNEVVARSAVTRTDGSSTGAYEANLTYQRLV
;
A
#
# COMPACT_ATOMS: atom_id res chain seq x y z
N GLY A 1 15.46 36.97 22.66
CA GLY A 1 15.26 36.59 21.26
C GLY A 1 16.62 36.56 20.57
N GLN A 2 17.07 35.37 20.17
CA GLN A 2 18.09 35.22 19.15
C GLN A 2 17.59 34.13 18.21
N ALA A 3 17.54 34.45 16.92
CA ALA A 3 17.11 33.56 15.87
C ALA A 3 18.13 32.41 15.73
N GLY A 4 17.67 31.17 15.82
CA GLY A 4 18.48 29.99 15.51
C GLY A 4 18.85 30.00 14.03
N GLN A 5 20.13 30.05 13.72
CA GLN A 5 20.60 29.89 12.34
C GLN A 5 20.70 28.39 12.02
N SER A 6 19.78 27.93 11.17
CA SER A 6 19.81 26.61 10.56
C SER A 6 20.73 26.63 9.34
N ALA A 7 21.77 25.78 9.32
CA ALA A 7 22.61 25.59 8.15
C ALA A 7 22.34 24.22 7.52
N ALA A 8 21.65 24.19 6.37
CA ALA A 8 21.47 22.98 5.58
C ALA A 8 22.70 22.75 4.69
N ARG A 9 23.22 21.53 4.65
CA ARG A 9 24.22 21.10 3.64
C ARG A 9 23.61 19.97 2.81
N ALA A 10 23.50 20.19 1.51
CA ALA A 10 23.06 19.20 0.54
C ALA A 10 24.29 18.52 -0.10
N GLY A 11 24.33 17.19 -0.09
CA GLY A 11 25.23 16.40 -0.95
C GLY A 11 24.40 15.80 -2.08
N ALA A 12 24.84 15.96 -3.33
CA ALA A 12 24.11 15.48 -4.50
C ALA A 12 24.53 14.06 -4.88
N ALA A 13 23.57 13.13 -4.85
CA ALA A 13 23.39 12.07 -5.84
C ALA A 13 22.09 11.31 -5.53
N GLY A 14 21.03 11.56 -6.30
CA GLY A 14 19.94 10.61 -6.63
C GLY A 14 19.10 9.93 -5.53
N GLN A 15 19.37 10.08 -4.24
CA GLN A 15 18.71 9.32 -3.18
C GLN A 15 18.51 10.21 -1.93
N GLY A 16 17.43 9.96 -1.18
CA GLY A 16 16.79 10.86 -0.21
C GLY A 16 17.69 11.80 0.61
N PHE A 17 17.15 12.99 0.92
CA PHE A 17 17.89 13.98 1.71
C PHE A 17 17.89 13.62 3.20
N THR A 18 19.02 13.81 3.89
CA THR A 18 19.03 13.78 5.36
C THR A 18 18.91 15.21 5.87
N LEU A 19 17.75 15.56 6.44
CA LEU A 19 17.58 16.82 7.16
C LEU A 19 18.10 16.66 8.59
N THR A 20 19.34 17.09 8.84
CA THR A 20 19.82 17.18 10.23
C THR A 20 19.29 18.46 10.85
N ILE A 21 18.39 18.33 11.82
CA ILE A 21 17.94 19.44 12.65
C ILE A 21 18.76 19.39 13.94
N ASP A 22 19.73 20.29 14.08
CA ASP A 22 20.41 20.50 15.35
C ASP A 22 19.48 21.25 16.31
N VAL A 23 18.61 20.51 16.99
CA VAL A 23 17.86 21.04 18.13
C VAL A 23 18.76 20.97 19.36
N GLN A 24 19.31 22.10 19.79
CA GLN A 24 19.85 22.17 21.14
C GLN A 24 18.69 22.07 22.13
N VAL A 25 18.52 20.90 22.76
CA VAL A 25 17.65 20.75 23.94
C VAL A 25 18.38 21.37 25.13
N THR A 26 18.55 22.69 25.08
CA THR A 26 19.19 23.45 26.16
C THR A 26 18.23 24.50 26.67
N GLN A 27 17.07 24.09 27.19
CA GLN A 27 16.24 25.03 27.95
C GLN A 27 15.59 24.33 29.13
N ARG A 28 16.16 24.53 30.33
CA ARG A 28 15.49 24.74 31.65
C ARG A 28 16.34 24.37 32.87
N ILE A 29 17.57 23.89 32.73
CA ILE A 29 18.40 23.53 33.89
C ILE A 29 18.92 24.76 34.64
N ASP A 30 19.40 25.79 33.94
CA ASP A 30 19.97 26.99 34.57
C ASP A 30 18.94 27.80 35.36
N ALA A 31 17.72 27.94 34.83
CA ALA A 31 16.63 28.66 35.51
C ALA A 31 16.14 27.93 36.78
N VAL A 32 16.14 26.60 36.77
CA VAL A 32 15.79 25.77 37.94
C VAL A 32 16.89 25.86 39.00
N ILE A 33 18.17 25.80 38.61
CA ILE A 33 19.30 25.96 39.54
C ILE A 33 19.32 27.36 40.16
N ALA A 34 19.07 28.41 39.37
CA ALA A 34 18.98 29.77 39.89
C ALA A 34 17.83 29.92 40.90
N SER A 35 16.68 29.28 40.64
CA SER A 35 15.54 29.28 41.57
C SER A 35 15.84 28.51 42.87
N LEU A 36 16.53 27.38 42.79
CA LEU A 36 16.92 26.57 43.96
C LEU A 36 17.95 27.30 44.83
N ARG A 37 18.93 27.99 44.23
CA ARG A 37 19.88 28.83 44.96
C ARG A 37 19.20 30.05 45.60
N GLY A 38 18.23 30.65 44.90
CA GLY A 38 17.39 31.73 45.46
C GLY A 38 16.60 31.29 46.69
N ALA A 39 16.25 30.00 46.79
CA ALA A 39 15.61 29.38 47.95
C ALA A 39 16.62 28.92 49.04
N GLY A 40 17.92 29.23 48.90
CA GLY A 40 18.97 28.90 49.86
C GLY A 40 19.47 27.46 49.81
N LEU A 41 19.10 26.69 48.77
CA LEU A 41 19.53 25.30 48.59
C LEU A 41 20.82 25.23 47.78
N GLU A 42 21.75 24.38 48.19
CA GLU A 42 22.91 24.04 47.36
C GLU A 42 22.44 23.16 46.19
N ALA A 43 22.55 23.70 44.98
CA ALA A 43 22.21 23.00 43.74
C ALA A 43 23.37 23.09 42.75
N GLN A 44 23.80 21.92 42.27
CA GLN A 44 24.83 21.77 41.25
C GLN A 44 24.25 20.96 40.10
N ALA A 45 24.48 21.43 38.86
CA ALA A 45 24.10 20.67 37.68
C ALA A 45 24.94 19.39 37.65
N VAL A 46 24.28 18.23 37.68
CA VAL A 46 24.87 17.01 37.15
C VAL A 46 24.58 17.03 35.66
N GLN A 47 25.55 17.46 34.84
CA GLN A 47 25.42 17.30 33.40
C GLN A 47 25.49 15.81 33.10
N SER A 48 24.35 15.22 32.75
CA SER A 48 24.34 14.00 31.96
C SER A 48 24.39 14.44 30.51
N GLU A 49 25.42 14.02 29.75
CA GLU A 49 25.46 14.20 28.30
C GLU A 49 24.43 13.28 27.65
N SER A 50 23.15 13.57 27.86
CA SER A 50 22.07 12.76 27.33
C SER A 50 21.35 13.56 26.26
N ILE A 51 21.79 13.27 25.03
CA ILE A 51 21.26 13.67 23.71
C ILE A 51 21.77 15.03 23.21
N THR A 52 22.99 15.03 22.69
CA THR A 52 23.64 16.17 21.99
C THR A 52 23.13 16.35 20.56
N ARG A 53 22.45 15.34 19.99
CA ARG A 53 21.95 15.37 18.61
C ARG A 53 20.69 14.51 18.48
N ILE A 54 19.64 15.10 17.93
CA ILE A 54 18.51 14.34 17.39
C ILE A 54 18.76 14.22 15.88
N GLN A 55 19.01 13.01 15.40
CA GLN A 55 19.02 12.73 13.97
C GLN A 55 17.60 12.36 13.55
N VAL A 56 16.96 13.24 12.79
CA VAL A 56 15.70 12.92 12.11
C VAL A 56 16.06 12.61 10.66
N THR A 57 15.90 11.37 10.24
CA THR A 57 16.04 11.01 8.83
C THR A 57 14.66 11.14 8.18
N VAL A 58 14.53 12.09 7.25
CA VAL A 58 13.32 12.26 6.43
C VAL A 58 13.64 11.73 5.04
N ARG A 59 13.20 10.52 4.71
CA ARG A 59 13.31 10.00 3.33
C ARG A 59 12.12 10.53 2.55
N LEU A 60 12.34 11.41 1.58
CA LEU A 60 11.36 11.67 0.52
C LEU A 60 11.92 11.08 -0.77
N GLY A 61 11.20 10.11 -1.31
CA GLY A 61 11.57 9.30 -2.48
C GLY A 61 11.24 7.83 -2.23
N ALA A 62 10.19 7.36 -2.89
CA ALA A 62 9.97 6.09 -3.62
C ALA A 62 10.67 4.77 -3.24
N ASP A 63 11.40 4.67 -2.14
CA ASP A 63 12.13 3.46 -1.75
C ASP A 63 11.61 2.93 -0.41
N GLY A 64 10.31 2.65 -0.36
CA GLY A 64 9.79 1.57 0.49
C GLY A 64 10.39 0.23 0.05
N PRO A 65 10.18 -0.88 0.78
CA PRO A 65 10.41 -2.21 0.18
C PRO A 65 9.77 -2.22 -1.21
N VAL A 66 10.46 -2.75 -2.22
CA VAL A 66 9.90 -2.87 -3.57
C VAL A 66 8.58 -3.63 -3.43
N GLN A 67 7.49 -2.87 -3.50
CA GLN A 67 6.15 -3.37 -3.26
C GLN A 67 5.82 -4.24 -4.45
N ARG A 68 5.57 -5.51 -4.19
CA ARG A 68 5.00 -6.34 -5.23
C ARG A 68 3.53 -6.05 -5.15
N GLY A 69 3.03 -5.27 -6.10
CA GLY A 69 1.60 -5.28 -6.34
C GLY A 69 1.25 -6.74 -6.64
N ASP A 70 0.80 -7.44 -5.60
CA ASP A 70 0.35 -8.83 -5.60
C ASP A 70 -1.19 -8.80 -5.62
N PRO A 71 -1.81 -8.20 -6.65
CA PRO A 71 -3.22 -7.91 -6.60
C PRO A 71 -4.04 -9.18 -6.49
N LEU A 72 -5.22 -8.99 -5.93
CA LEU A 72 -6.29 -9.95 -6.01
C LEU A 72 -7.06 -9.75 -7.31
N ILE A 73 -7.20 -10.81 -8.09
CA ILE A 73 -7.89 -10.86 -9.39
C ILE A 73 -9.14 -11.70 -9.24
N ILE A 74 -10.28 -11.23 -9.73
CA ILE A 74 -11.51 -12.01 -9.79
C ILE A 74 -11.69 -12.59 -11.19
N ASP A 75 -11.82 -13.91 -11.25
CA ASP A 75 -12.19 -14.66 -12.45
C ASP A 75 -13.71 -14.58 -12.62
N LEU A 76 -14.17 -13.75 -13.56
CA LEU A 76 -15.61 -13.45 -13.67
C LEU A 76 -16.36 -14.43 -14.56
N GLN A 77 -15.69 -15.19 -15.43
CA GLN A 77 -16.33 -16.19 -16.30
C GLN A 77 -16.19 -17.63 -15.79
N GLY A 78 -15.27 -17.88 -14.87
CA GLY A 78 -14.99 -19.20 -14.31
C GLY A 78 -14.13 -20.09 -15.21
N ASP A 79 -13.41 -19.52 -16.17
CA ASP A 79 -12.51 -20.22 -17.09
C ASP A 79 -11.03 -20.06 -16.72
N GLY A 80 -10.74 -19.42 -15.57
CA GLY A 80 -9.39 -19.11 -15.09
C GLY A 80 -8.98 -17.70 -15.45
N ILE A 81 -7.87 -17.22 -14.87
CA ILE A 81 -7.41 -15.86 -15.08
C ILE A 81 -6.53 -15.70 -16.33
N GLU A 82 -6.75 -14.63 -17.07
CA GLU A 82 -5.93 -14.19 -18.19
C GLU A 82 -5.17 -12.90 -17.85
N LEU A 83 -3.83 -12.97 -17.94
CA LEU A 83 -2.94 -11.84 -17.69
C LEU A 83 -2.18 -11.44 -18.95
N THR A 84 -2.04 -10.13 -19.15
CA THR A 84 -1.20 -9.57 -20.21
C THR A 84 0.29 -9.70 -19.85
N GLY A 85 1.15 -9.55 -20.86
CA GLY A 85 2.54 -9.18 -20.61
C GLY A 85 2.67 -7.70 -20.29
N ARG A 86 3.90 -7.26 -20.02
CA ARG A 86 4.21 -5.85 -19.77
C ARG A 86 3.79 -4.99 -20.96
N GLY A 87 2.98 -3.97 -20.70
CA GLY A 87 2.51 -3.06 -21.75
C GLY A 87 1.50 -2.02 -21.29
N THR A 88 0.88 -2.25 -20.13
CA THR A 88 -0.07 -1.35 -19.51
C THR A 88 0.69 -0.32 -18.65
N ALA A 89 0.40 0.97 -18.85
CA ALA A 89 1.10 2.05 -18.14
C ALA A 89 0.45 2.27 -16.76
N PHE A 90 1.02 1.68 -15.70
CA PHE A 90 0.48 1.73 -14.35
C PHE A 90 1.58 1.73 -13.28
N ASP A 91 1.42 2.54 -12.24
CA ASP A 91 2.32 2.58 -11.07
C ASP A 91 1.94 1.47 -10.08
N LEU A 92 2.28 0.22 -10.44
CA LEU A 92 1.89 -0.98 -9.69
C LEU A 92 2.49 -1.04 -8.28
N ASN A 93 3.71 -0.53 -8.11
CA ASN A 93 4.44 -0.54 -6.84
C ASN A 93 4.30 0.77 -6.04
N ALA A 94 3.41 1.66 -6.50
CA ALA A 94 3.11 2.95 -5.89
C ALA A 94 4.33 3.80 -5.53
N ASP A 95 5.36 3.75 -6.36
CA ASP A 95 6.61 4.47 -6.13
C ASP A 95 6.59 5.91 -6.69
N GLY A 96 5.49 6.28 -7.35
CA GLY A 96 5.26 7.57 -7.98
C GLY A 96 5.76 7.64 -9.42
N ALA A 97 6.30 6.55 -9.98
CA ALA A 97 6.66 6.43 -11.38
C ALA A 97 5.74 5.43 -12.10
N VAL A 98 5.31 5.81 -13.30
CA VAL A 98 4.52 4.91 -14.15
C VAL A 98 5.46 3.88 -14.81
N ASP A 99 5.14 2.61 -14.60
CA ASP A 99 5.84 1.47 -15.19
C ASP A 99 5.01 0.83 -16.31
N LEU A 100 5.64 -0.03 -17.11
CA LEU A 100 4.91 -0.96 -17.96
C LEU A 100 4.66 -2.26 -17.19
N SER A 101 3.46 -2.39 -16.65
CA SER A 101 3.02 -3.57 -15.91
C SER A 101 2.24 -4.55 -16.81
N ALA A 102 2.16 -5.79 -16.37
CA ALA A 102 1.08 -6.69 -16.71
C ALA A 102 -0.23 -6.19 -16.07
N PHE A 103 -1.34 -6.63 -16.65
CA PHE A 103 -2.69 -6.29 -16.19
C PHE A 103 -3.65 -7.44 -16.48
N VAL A 104 -4.86 -7.38 -15.94
CA VAL A 104 -5.95 -8.31 -16.28
C VAL A 104 -6.39 -8.13 -17.73
N LYS A 105 -6.84 -9.22 -18.35
CA LYS A 105 -7.34 -9.23 -19.73
C LYS A 105 -8.75 -9.80 -19.79
N GLY A 106 -9.49 -9.41 -20.83
CA GLY A 106 -10.78 -9.98 -21.14
C GLY A 106 -11.82 -9.51 -20.12
N ASP A 107 -12.44 -10.48 -19.46
CA ASP A 107 -13.53 -10.21 -18.51
C ASP A 107 -13.10 -10.35 -17.05
N ASP A 108 -11.82 -10.59 -16.77
CA ASP A 108 -11.27 -10.58 -15.42
C ASP A 108 -11.08 -9.16 -14.88
N ALA A 109 -11.03 -9.03 -13.56
CA ALA A 109 -10.91 -7.73 -12.91
C ALA A 109 -9.95 -7.75 -11.73
N LEU A 110 -9.21 -6.65 -11.53
CA LEU A 110 -8.48 -6.42 -10.28
C LEU A 110 -9.46 -5.97 -9.20
N LEU A 111 -9.29 -6.52 -8.00
CA LEU A 111 -9.98 -6.10 -6.79
C LEU A 111 -9.19 -4.99 -6.11
N PHE A 112 -9.85 -3.88 -5.80
CA PHE A 112 -9.23 -2.75 -5.11
C PHE A 112 -10.19 -2.13 -4.09
N VAL A 113 -9.61 -1.45 -3.09
CA VAL A 113 -10.34 -0.60 -2.14
C VAL A 113 -10.18 0.84 -2.59
N ASP A 114 -11.28 1.49 -2.95
CA ASP A 114 -11.30 2.93 -3.25
C ASP A 114 -11.07 3.73 -1.96
N GLN A 115 -9.80 3.92 -1.61
CA GLN A 115 -9.38 4.65 -0.40
C GLN A 115 -9.48 6.16 -0.61
N SER A 116 -9.20 6.62 -1.83
CA SER A 116 -9.26 8.03 -2.21
C SER A 116 -10.70 8.56 -2.29
N GLY A 117 -11.67 7.67 -2.57
CA GLY A 117 -13.08 7.98 -2.70
C GLY A 117 -13.44 8.63 -4.06
N ASP A 118 -12.56 8.51 -5.06
CA ASP A 118 -12.78 9.08 -6.40
C ASP A 118 -13.41 8.09 -7.39
N GLY A 119 -13.59 6.84 -6.96
CA GLY A 119 -14.23 5.79 -7.75
C GLY A 119 -13.32 5.17 -8.82
N GLN A 120 -12.02 5.42 -8.81
CA GLN A 120 -11.05 4.91 -9.77
C GLN A 120 -9.88 4.25 -9.04
N LEU A 121 -9.17 3.35 -9.73
CA LEU A 121 -7.88 2.84 -9.28
C LEU A 121 -6.79 3.78 -9.79
N THR A 122 -6.13 4.48 -8.88
CA THR A 122 -5.15 5.53 -9.18
C THR A 122 -3.71 5.01 -9.27
N ASP A 123 -3.31 4.16 -8.33
CA ASP A 123 -2.00 3.49 -8.31
C ASP A 123 -2.06 2.23 -7.43
N GLY A 124 -0.92 1.58 -7.26
CA GLY A 124 -0.77 0.38 -6.46
C GLY A 124 -1.44 0.45 -5.09
N ARG A 125 -1.45 1.60 -4.38
CA ARG A 125 -1.92 1.75 -2.98
C ARG A 125 -3.35 1.30 -2.70
N GLU A 126 -4.16 1.27 -3.74
CA GLU A 126 -5.56 0.89 -3.65
C GLU A 126 -5.77 -0.60 -3.94
N LEU A 127 -4.78 -1.28 -4.53
CA LEU A 127 -4.75 -2.72 -4.71
C LEU A 127 -4.40 -3.42 -3.39
N PHE A 128 -4.94 -4.62 -3.22
CA PHE A 128 -4.50 -5.51 -2.15
C PHE A 128 -3.07 -6.01 -2.40
N GLY A 129 -2.25 -6.05 -1.36
CA GLY A 129 -0.86 -6.54 -1.46
C GLY A 129 -0.04 -6.41 -0.18
N ASP A 130 1.28 -6.36 -0.33
CA ASP A 130 2.25 -6.23 0.78
C ASP A 130 2.49 -4.76 1.21
N GLN A 131 1.68 -3.84 0.70
CA GLN A 131 1.98 -2.40 0.68
C GLN A 131 1.92 -1.75 2.05
N GLU A 132 1.05 -2.25 2.93
CA GLU A 132 0.91 -1.80 4.33
C GLU A 132 1.72 -2.69 5.31
N GLY A 133 2.63 -3.52 4.80
CA GLY A 133 3.49 -4.41 5.60
C GLY A 133 2.85 -5.77 5.91
N ASP A 134 1.74 -6.10 5.26
CA ASP A 134 1.13 -7.42 5.26
C ASP A 134 2.01 -8.42 4.47
N ALA A 135 1.82 -9.72 4.74
CA ALA A 135 2.64 -10.76 4.11
C ALA A 135 2.29 -10.97 2.62
N ASP A 136 1.03 -10.72 2.26
CA ASP A 136 0.44 -10.90 0.94
C ASP A 136 -0.93 -10.19 0.87
N GLY A 137 -1.52 -10.10 -0.34
CA GLY A 137 -2.78 -9.39 -0.55
C GLY A 137 -4.00 -10.00 0.15
N TYR A 138 -4.00 -11.31 0.41
CA TYR A 138 -5.08 -11.91 1.21
C TYR A 138 -4.88 -11.69 2.71
N ALA A 139 -3.65 -11.60 3.20
CA ALA A 139 -3.37 -11.24 4.59
C ALA A 139 -3.86 -9.81 4.88
N GLU A 140 -3.76 -8.91 3.90
CA GLU A 140 -4.41 -7.61 3.96
C GLU A 140 -5.95 -7.75 3.95
N LEU A 141 -6.50 -8.54 3.02
CA LEU A 141 -7.95 -8.76 2.91
C LEU A 141 -8.56 -9.35 4.21
N ASP A 142 -7.84 -10.26 4.89
CA ASP A 142 -8.24 -10.87 6.17
C ASP A 142 -8.54 -9.83 7.25
N ARG A 143 -7.92 -8.65 7.20
CA ARG A 143 -8.12 -7.57 8.19
C ARG A 143 -9.52 -6.96 8.13
N PHE A 144 -10.23 -7.18 7.04
CA PHE A 144 -11.53 -6.59 6.79
C PHE A 144 -12.72 -7.53 7.05
N ASP A 145 -12.48 -8.76 7.51
CA ASP A 145 -13.55 -9.65 8.00
C ASP A 145 -13.95 -9.22 9.42
N ASP A 146 -14.90 -8.29 9.50
CA ASP A 146 -15.36 -7.66 10.73
C ASP A 146 -15.99 -8.69 11.67
N ASN A 147 -16.63 -9.70 11.08
CA ASN A 147 -17.46 -10.67 11.78
C ASN A 147 -16.77 -12.02 12.02
N ARG A 148 -15.60 -12.24 11.40
CA ARG A 148 -14.72 -13.42 11.49
C ARG A 148 -15.37 -14.71 11.02
N ASP A 149 -16.20 -14.66 9.98
CA ASP A 149 -16.80 -15.86 9.37
C ASP A 149 -15.98 -16.43 8.19
N GLY A 150 -14.83 -15.83 7.89
CA GLY A 150 -13.93 -16.26 6.82
C GLY A 150 -14.39 -15.85 5.43
N LEU A 151 -15.33 -14.91 5.35
CA LEU A 151 -15.84 -14.32 4.12
C LEU A 151 -15.69 -12.81 4.18
N ILE A 152 -15.49 -12.20 3.02
CA ILE A 152 -15.74 -10.78 2.82
C ILE A 152 -17.07 -10.67 2.09
N ASP A 153 -18.09 -10.23 2.81
CA ASP A 153 -19.47 -10.12 2.31
C ASP A 153 -20.19 -8.86 2.85
N ALA A 154 -21.49 -8.74 2.60
CA ALA A 154 -22.28 -7.57 3.02
C ALA A 154 -22.37 -7.37 4.55
N LYS A 155 -21.85 -8.30 5.38
CA LYS A 155 -21.71 -8.15 6.83
C LYS A 155 -20.46 -7.36 7.22
N ASP A 156 -19.55 -7.11 6.27
CA ASP A 156 -18.28 -6.41 6.50
C ASP A 156 -18.31 -4.99 5.92
N ALA A 157 -17.83 -4.01 6.69
CA ALA A 157 -17.90 -2.61 6.31
C ALA A 157 -17.08 -2.27 5.06
N VAL A 158 -16.05 -3.08 4.75
CA VAL A 158 -15.23 -2.89 3.54
C VAL A 158 -16.01 -3.21 2.26
N PHE A 159 -17.00 -4.09 2.31
CA PHE A 159 -17.60 -4.70 1.11
C PHE A 159 -18.22 -3.67 0.16
N GLU A 160 -18.82 -2.62 0.73
CA GLU A 160 -19.40 -1.48 -0.01
C GLU A 160 -18.36 -0.57 -0.68
N LYS A 161 -17.11 -0.62 -0.21
CA LYS A 161 -15.97 0.13 -0.75
C LYS A 161 -15.17 -0.65 -1.76
N LEU A 162 -15.31 -1.98 -1.78
CA LEU A 162 -14.65 -2.81 -2.75
C LEU A 162 -15.16 -2.49 -4.16
N ARG A 163 -14.22 -2.50 -5.09
CA ARG A 163 -14.44 -2.23 -6.51
C ARG A 163 -13.68 -3.24 -7.33
N LEU A 164 -14.19 -3.46 -8.53
CA LEU A 164 -13.52 -4.19 -9.61
C LEU A 164 -13.13 -3.19 -10.67
N VAL A 165 -11.88 -3.21 -11.11
CA VAL A 165 -11.46 -2.51 -12.32
C VAL A 165 -11.17 -3.51 -13.43
N TYR A 166 -11.78 -3.24 -14.58
CA TYR A 166 -11.53 -3.88 -15.85
C TYR A 166 -10.54 -3.03 -16.65
N ASP A 167 -9.74 -3.61 -17.53
CA ASP A 167 -8.99 -2.83 -18.52
C ASP A 167 -9.52 -3.18 -19.91
N LYS A 168 -10.71 -2.64 -20.22
CA LYS A 168 -11.45 -3.01 -21.43
C LYS A 168 -10.79 -2.45 -22.68
N ASN A 169 -10.17 -1.28 -22.56
CA ASN A 169 -9.49 -0.60 -23.65
C ASN A 169 -7.97 -0.86 -23.69
N GLN A 170 -7.40 -1.50 -22.66
CA GLN A 170 -5.99 -1.85 -22.52
C GLN A 170 -5.04 -0.64 -22.50
N ASP A 171 -5.50 0.50 -21.98
CA ASP A 171 -4.71 1.74 -21.92
C ASP A 171 -4.00 1.95 -20.57
N GLY A 172 -4.34 1.16 -19.55
CA GLY A 172 -3.76 1.23 -18.21
C GLY A 172 -4.19 2.40 -17.36
N MET A 173 -5.14 3.18 -17.85
CA MET A 173 -5.78 4.24 -17.09
C MET A 173 -7.16 3.76 -16.67
N THR A 174 -7.39 3.64 -15.37
CA THR A 174 -8.72 3.32 -14.87
C THR A 174 -9.70 4.43 -15.22
N GLN A 175 -10.77 4.07 -15.95
CA GLN A 175 -11.87 4.99 -16.23
C GLN A 175 -13.12 4.59 -15.43
N LEU A 176 -14.00 5.54 -15.14
CA LEU A 176 -15.25 5.27 -14.39
C LEU A 176 -16.14 4.20 -15.05
N ASN A 177 -16.13 4.07 -16.38
CA ASN A 177 -16.86 3.04 -17.13
C ASN A 177 -16.20 1.65 -17.09
N GLU A 178 -15.03 1.56 -16.48
CA GLU A 178 -14.23 0.37 -16.28
C GLU A 178 -14.19 -0.05 -14.82
N VAL A 179 -14.94 0.63 -13.95
CA VAL A 179 -15.06 0.29 -12.54
C VAL A 179 -16.48 -0.17 -12.23
N ALA A 180 -16.61 -1.25 -11.45
CA ALA A 180 -17.88 -1.73 -10.95
C ALA A 180 -17.81 -2.05 -9.45
N LEU A 181 -18.94 -1.92 -8.76
CA LEU A 181 -19.11 -2.49 -7.43
C LEU A 181 -19.22 -4.01 -7.49
N LEU A 182 -18.78 -4.72 -6.44
CA LEU A 182 -18.90 -6.19 -6.35
C LEU A 182 -20.35 -6.66 -6.57
N ARG A 183 -21.31 -6.00 -5.91
CA ARG A 183 -22.74 -6.31 -6.07
C ARG A 183 -23.25 -6.11 -7.50
N GLU A 184 -22.72 -5.13 -8.22
CA GLU A 184 -23.12 -4.82 -9.61
C GLU A 184 -22.54 -5.84 -10.57
N ALA A 185 -21.35 -6.36 -10.25
CA ALA A 185 -20.72 -7.49 -10.93
C ALA A 185 -21.31 -8.86 -10.52
N GLY A 186 -22.34 -8.89 -9.66
CA GLY A 186 -22.99 -10.14 -9.24
C GLY A 186 -22.18 -10.96 -8.24
N ILE A 187 -21.25 -10.35 -7.51
CA ILE A 187 -20.48 -11.01 -6.44
C ILE A 187 -21.22 -10.86 -5.11
N ALA A 188 -21.42 -11.97 -4.42
CA ALA A 188 -22.04 -12.02 -3.10
C ALA A 188 -21.00 -12.11 -1.97
N SER A 189 -19.93 -12.88 -2.16
CA SER A 189 -18.85 -12.99 -1.17
C SER A 189 -17.54 -13.47 -1.79
N ILE A 190 -16.43 -13.13 -1.12
CA ILE A 190 -15.09 -13.64 -1.42
C ILE A 190 -14.63 -14.46 -0.21
N SER A 191 -14.17 -15.69 -0.44
CA SER A 191 -13.66 -16.54 0.64
C SER A 191 -12.22 -16.19 1.00
N LEU A 192 -11.92 -16.16 2.30
CA LEU A 192 -10.56 -16.01 2.80
C LEU A 192 -9.81 -17.36 2.87
N SER A 193 -10.50 -18.47 2.59
CA SER A 193 -9.90 -19.80 2.55
C SER A 193 -9.16 -20.04 1.24
N ARG A 194 -7.85 -19.76 1.27
CA ARG A 194 -6.94 -19.88 0.13
C ARG A 194 -6.39 -21.28 -0.07
N GLN A 195 -6.08 -21.60 -1.32
CA GLN A 195 -5.30 -22.75 -1.75
C GLN A 195 -4.11 -22.28 -2.57
N ALA A 196 -2.90 -22.72 -2.23
CA ALA A 196 -1.71 -22.46 -3.03
C ALA A 196 -1.83 -23.14 -4.41
N VAL A 197 -1.51 -22.40 -5.47
CA VAL A 197 -1.53 -22.91 -6.86
C VAL A 197 -0.11 -23.05 -7.41
N GLY A 198 0.70 -21.98 -7.31
CA GLY A 198 2.09 -21.97 -7.75
C GLY A 198 2.25 -22.20 -9.26
N HIS A 199 1.70 -21.29 -10.07
CA HIS A 199 1.77 -21.36 -11.54
C HIS A 199 2.34 -20.06 -12.12
N THR A 200 3.28 -20.15 -13.07
CA THR A 200 3.80 -18.98 -13.79
C THR A 200 3.37 -19.05 -15.25
N ASP A 201 2.78 -17.97 -15.76
CA ASP A 201 2.35 -17.87 -17.15
C ASP A 201 3.53 -17.62 -18.13
N THR A 202 3.24 -17.55 -19.43
CA THR A 202 4.26 -17.32 -20.46
C THR A 202 4.87 -15.92 -20.44
N HIS A 203 4.26 -14.97 -19.73
CA HIS A 203 4.75 -13.60 -19.57
C HIS A 203 5.57 -13.42 -18.29
N GLY A 204 5.63 -14.44 -17.43
CA GLY A 204 6.35 -14.43 -16.17
C GLY A 204 5.51 -13.97 -14.98
N ASN A 205 4.20 -13.77 -15.15
CA ASN A 205 3.30 -13.48 -14.03
C ASN A 205 3.08 -14.77 -13.23
N GLU A 206 3.11 -14.68 -11.91
CA GLU A 206 2.99 -15.84 -11.02
C GLU A 206 1.66 -15.82 -10.27
N VAL A 207 0.86 -16.86 -10.42
CA VAL A 207 -0.36 -17.10 -9.64
C VAL A 207 0.00 -17.91 -8.39
N VAL A 208 -0.09 -17.26 -7.23
CA VAL A 208 0.40 -17.78 -5.95
C VAL A 208 -0.68 -18.60 -5.26
N ALA A 209 -1.88 -18.03 -5.16
CA ALA A 209 -3.00 -18.64 -4.44
C ALA A 209 -4.34 -18.40 -5.14
N ARG A 210 -5.34 -19.20 -4.79
CA ARG A 210 -6.73 -19.04 -5.20
C ARG A 210 -7.69 -19.23 -4.04
N SER A 211 -8.84 -18.56 -4.07
CA SER A 211 -9.97 -18.79 -3.18
C SER A 211 -11.27 -18.90 -3.98
N ALA A 212 -12.37 -19.21 -3.30
CA ALA A 212 -13.69 -19.26 -3.92
C ALA A 212 -14.39 -17.91 -3.82
N VAL A 213 -15.08 -17.53 -4.89
CA VAL A 213 -16.02 -16.41 -4.93
C VAL A 213 -17.41 -16.97 -5.11
N THR A 214 -18.37 -16.49 -4.33
CA THR A 214 -19.79 -16.85 -4.47
C THR A 214 -20.50 -15.71 -5.20
N ARG A 215 -21.24 -16.04 -6.26
CA ARG A 215 -22.07 -15.08 -7.00
C ARG A 215 -23.47 -14.97 -6.39
N THR A 216 -24.15 -13.88 -6.69
CA THR A 216 -25.52 -13.60 -6.22
C THR A 216 -26.56 -14.58 -6.76
N ASP A 217 -26.26 -15.27 -7.87
CA ASP A 217 -27.08 -16.36 -8.42
C ASP A 217 -26.83 -17.73 -7.75
N GLY A 218 -25.89 -17.79 -6.79
CA GLY A 218 -25.50 -19.01 -6.08
C GLY A 218 -24.42 -19.83 -6.79
N SER A 219 -23.98 -19.45 -7.99
CA SER A 219 -22.82 -20.08 -8.64
C SER A 219 -21.51 -19.67 -7.97
N SER A 220 -20.42 -20.36 -8.29
CA SER A 220 -19.08 -20.06 -7.75
C SER A 220 -18.06 -19.83 -8.85
N THR A 221 -17.03 -19.04 -8.54
CA THR A 221 -15.83 -18.81 -9.36
C THR A 221 -14.59 -18.67 -8.48
N GLY A 222 -13.48 -18.19 -9.04
CA GLY A 222 -12.22 -17.98 -8.33
C GLY A 222 -11.88 -16.51 -8.07
N ALA A 223 -11.16 -16.28 -6.99
CA ALA A 223 -10.29 -15.12 -6.83
C ALA A 223 -8.84 -15.60 -6.72
N TYR A 224 -7.89 -14.84 -7.24
CA TYR A 224 -6.50 -15.25 -7.39
C TYR A 224 -5.57 -14.17 -6.88
N GLU A 225 -4.54 -14.58 -6.15
CA GLU A 225 -3.41 -13.71 -5.82
C GLU A 225 -2.32 -13.94 -6.86
N ALA A 226 -1.81 -12.87 -7.47
CA ALA A 226 -0.78 -12.98 -8.49
C ALA A 226 0.30 -11.91 -8.37
N ASN A 227 1.55 -12.33 -8.55
CA ASN A 227 2.70 -11.44 -8.68
C ASN A 227 2.79 -11.00 -10.15
N LEU A 228 2.44 -9.75 -10.43
CA LEU A 228 2.46 -9.23 -11.80
C LEU A 228 3.85 -8.73 -12.19
N THR A 229 4.25 -9.00 -13.43
CA THR A 229 5.50 -8.47 -13.97
C THR A 229 5.39 -7.01 -14.32
N TYR A 230 6.45 -6.24 -14.10
CA TYR A 230 6.52 -4.85 -14.51
C TYR A 230 7.93 -4.47 -14.99
N GLN A 231 8.03 -3.35 -15.69
CA GLN A 231 9.29 -2.79 -16.17
C GLN A 231 9.31 -1.28 -15.98
N ARG A 232 10.36 -0.83 -15.29
CA ARG A 232 10.63 0.60 -15.12
C ARG A 232 10.97 1.27 -16.44
N LEU A 233 10.25 2.35 -16.74
CA LEU A 233 10.61 3.29 -17.80
C LEU A 233 11.71 4.21 -17.25
N VAL A 234 12.88 4.15 -17.88
CA VAL A 234 14.11 4.90 -17.50
C VAL A 234 13.97 6.40 -17.67
#